data_AF-A0A845LCT5-F1
#
_entry.id   AF-A0A845LCT5-F1
#
_cell.length_a   1.000
_cell.length_b   1.000
_cell.length_c   1.000
_cell.angle_alpha   90.00
_cell.angle_beta   90.00
_cell.angle_gamma   90.00
#
_symmetry.space_group_name_H-M   'P 1'
#
loop_
_entity.id
_entity.type
_entity.pdbx_description
1 polymer ?
#
loop_
_entity_poly.entity_id
_entity_poly.type
_entity_poly.pdbx_seq_one_letter_code
_entity_poly.pdbx_strand_id
1 'polypeptide(L)'
;MTLDQVNADAYGHALDKLAEISQEILVSLVGVTLLHVHAQGIRFVHFDTTSKSVQDAYEEEPTSDFDVNQGHIKDLRPDLKQFKIGAAVQENGLPIIGQLLSGNTADVT
;
A
#
# COMPACT_ATOMS: atom_id res chain seq x y z
N MET A 1 -11.46 17.35 14.77
CA MET A 1 -12.25 16.55 13.83
C MET A 1 -13.50 16.07 14.55
N THR A 2 -14.69 16.49 14.13
CA THR A 2 -15.97 15.95 14.63
C THR A 2 -16.43 14.80 13.73
N LEU A 3 -17.34 13.94 14.20
CA LEU A 3 -17.86 12.83 13.38
C LEU A 3 -18.47 13.32 12.06
N ASP A 4 -19.15 14.46 12.09
CA ASP A 4 -19.79 15.06 10.91
C ASP A 4 -18.78 15.52 9.84
N GLN A 5 -17.52 15.73 10.22
CA GLN A 5 -16.42 16.07 9.31
C GLN A 5 -15.82 14.85 8.61
N VAL A 6 -16.22 13.62 9.00
CA VAL A 6 -15.85 12.36 8.33
C VAL A 6 -17.08 11.76 7.66
N ASN A 7 -17.78 12.57 6.88
CA ASN A 7 -18.81 12.07 5.97
C ASN A 7 -18.17 11.48 4.69
N ALA A 8 -18.96 10.77 3.88
CA ALA A 8 -18.46 10.07 2.69
C ALA A 8 -17.72 11.00 1.71
N ASP A 9 -18.20 12.23 1.54
CA ASP A 9 -17.59 13.22 0.65
C ASP A 9 -16.24 13.70 1.19
N ALA A 10 -16.17 13.99 2.49
CA ALA A 10 -14.92 14.37 3.15
C ALA A 10 -13.88 13.25 3.11
N TYR A 11 -14.31 11.99 3.25
CA TYR A 11 -13.45 10.82 3.13
C TYR A 11 -12.95 10.63 1.70
N GLY A 12 -13.84 10.75 0.70
CA GLY A 12 -13.47 10.71 -0.72
C GLY A 12 -12.41 11.76 -1.07
N HIS A 13 -12.65 13.02 -0.68
CA HIS A 13 -11.68 14.09 -0.91
C HIS A 13 -10.34 13.88 -0.18
N ALA A 14 -10.34 13.20 0.97
CA ALA A 14 -9.09 12.84 1.64
C ALA A 14 -8.34 11.77 0.85
N LEU A 15 -9.03 10.77 0.31
CA LEU A 15 -8.43 9.74 -0.55
C LEU A 15 -7.90 10.34 -1.87
N ASP A 16 -8.63 11.25 -2.50
CA ASP A 16 -8.19 11.93 -3.73
C ASP A 16 -6.85 12.67 -3.49
N LYS A 17 -6.76 13.41 -2.38
CA LYS A 17 -5.50 14.08 -1.99
C LYS A 17 -4.37 13.11 -1.69
N LEU A 18 -4.67 11.94 -1.13
CA LEU A 18 -3.68 10.90 -0.92
C LEU A 18 -3.22 10.26 -2.24
N ALA A 19 -4.09 10.21 -3.26
CA ALA A 19 -3.76 9.71 -4.58
C ALA A 19 -2.83 10.66 -5.35
N GLU A 20 -2.87 11.98 -5.06
CA GLU A 20 -1.95 12.97 -5.64
C GLU A 20 -0.52 12.93 -5.04
N ILE A 21 -0.31 12.17 -3.96
CA ILE A 21 0.96 12.09 -3.25
C ILE A 21 1.54 10.69 -3.43
N SER A 22 2.87 10.60 -3.60
CA SER A 22 3.57 9.31 -3.55
C SER A 22 3.34 8.63 -2.19
N GLN A 23 2.60 7.53 -2.20
CA GLN A 23 2.31 6.78 -0.97
C GLN A 23 3.59 6.18 -0.37
N GLU A 24 4.56 5.80 -1.21
CA GLU A 24 5.87 5.32 -0.78
C GLU A 24 6.62 6.36 0.06
N ILE A 25 6.65 7.61 -0.41
CA ILE A 25 7.27 8.72 0.31
C ILE A 25 6.51 9.01 1.60
N LEU A 26 5.18 9.01 1.57
CA LEU A 26 4.36 9.28 2.74
C LEU A 26 4.62 8.25 3.86
N VAL A 27 4.58 6.96 3.53
CA VAL A 27 4.85 5.88 4.50
C VAL A 27 6.27 6.00 5.06
N SER A 28 7.26 6.22 4.19
CA SER A 28 8.66 6.33 4.60
C SER A 28 8.91 7.53 5.50
N LEU A 29 8.32 8.69 5.16
CA LEU A 29 8.43 9.91 5.94
C LEU A 29 7.82 9.73 7.34
N VAL A 30 6.62 9.17 7.42
CA VAL A 30 5.95 8.92 8.71
C VAL A 30 6.76 7.92 9.54
N GLY A 31 7.19 6.81 8.95
CA GLY A 31 7.99 5.78 9.62
C GLY A 31 9.31 6.32 10.17
N VAL A 32 10.09 7.03 9.34
CA VAL A 32 11.37 7.62 9.77
C VAL A 32 11.16 8.73 10.82
N THR A 33 10.11 9.53 10.69
CA THR A 33 9.78 10.55 11.70
C THR A 33 9.48 9.90 13.04
N LEU A 34 8.71 8.81 13.06
CA LEU A 34 8.40 8.08 14.29
C LEU A 34 9.66 7.44 14.91
N LEU A 35 10.54 6.84 14.11
CA LEU A 35 11.83 6.35 14.59
C LEU A 35 12.64 7.45 15.29
N HIS A 36 12.69 8.63 14.67
CA HIS A 36 13.41 9.77 15.22
C HIS A 36 12.79 10.29 16.52
N VAL A 37 11.48 10.53 16.54
CA VAL A 37 10.74 11.04 17.72
C VAL A 37 10.84 10.08 18.90
N HIS A 38 10.88 8.77 18.64
CA HIS A 38 10.98 7.75 19.69
C HIS A 38 12.42 7.29 19.98
N ALA A 39 13.43 7.92 19.36
CA ALA A 39 14.85 7.54 19.49
C ALA A 39 15.09 6.04 19.26
N GLN A 40 14.37 5.45 18.30
CA GLN A 40 14.46 4.03 17.96
C GLN A 40 15.41 3.83 16.77
N GLY A 41 16.25 2.81 16.87
CA GLY A 41 17.02 2.31 15.73
C GLY A 41 16.32 1.15 15.03
N ILE A 42 16.85 0.77 13.87
CA ILE A 42 16.45 -0.43 13.13
C ILE A 42 17.55 -1.47 13.32
N ARG A 43 17.22 -2.66 13.83
CA ARG A 43 18.16 -3.79 13.86
C ARG A 43 17.84 -4.81 12.77
N PHE A 44 16.55 -5.06 12.55
CA PHE A 44 16.07 -5.96 11.53
C PHE A 44 14.90 -5.33 10.78
N VAL A 45 14.77 -5.70 9.51
CA VAL A 45 13.63 -5.32 8.69
C VAL A 45 13.04 -6.60 8.10
N HIS A 46 11.74 -6.78 8.32
CA HIS A 46 10.96 -7.85 7.72
C HIS A 46 10.38 -7.33 6.40
N PHE A 47 10.72 -8.01 5.31
CA PHE A 47 10.16 -7.75 3.99
C PHE A 47 9.18 -8.85 3.65
N ASP A 48 7.97 -8.47 3.29
CA ASP A 48 6.98 -9.39 2.76
C ASP A 48 6.14 -8.70 1.69
N THR A 49 5.63 -9.51 0.75
CA THR A 49 4.76 -9.07 -0.32
C THR A 49 3.39 -9.73 -0.14
N THR A 50 2.37 -8.92 0.14
CA THR A 50 0.99 -9.41 0.22
C THR A 50 0.20 -9.03 -1.04
N SER A 51 -0.75 -9.87 -1.44
CA SER A 51 -1.64 -9.62 -2.58
C SER A 51 -3.01 -9.19 -2.08
N LYS A 52 -3.66 -8.29 -2.83
CA LYS A 52 -5.03 -7.84 -2.58
C LYS A 52 -5.85 -8.02 -3.85
N SER A 53 -6.83 -8.91 -3.78
CA SER A 53 -7.79 -9.13 -4.86
C SER A 53 -8.90 -8.08 -4.80
N VAL A 54 -9.35 -7.65 -5.98
CA VAL A 54 -10.42 -6.67 -6.14
C VAL A 54 -11.51 -7.21 -7.08
N GLN A 55 -12.71 -6.66 -6.96
CA GLN A 55 -13.89 -7.04 -7.74
C GLN A 55 -14.41 -5.82 -8.52
N ASP A 56 -15.18 -6.07 -9.57
CA ASP A 56 -15.88 -5.07 -10.36
C ASP A 56 -14.98 -4.07 -11.10
N ALA A 57 -15.26 -2.76 -10.99
CA ALA A 57 -14.88 -1.69 -11.92
C ALA A 57 -13.40 -1.25 -11.85
N TYR A 58 -12.46 -2.19 -11.84
CA TYR A 58 -11.03 -1.94 -12.10
C TYR A 58 -10.72 -2.17 -13.59
N GLU A 59 -11.62 -1.71 -14.48
CA GLU A 59 -11.51 -1.83 -15.94
C GLU A 59 -10.77 -0.64 -16.57
N GLU A 60 -10.46 0.39 -15.77
CA GLU A 60 -9.87 1.64 -16.26
C GLU A 60 -8.39 1.53 -16.64
N GLU A 61 -7.96 2.49 -17.47
CA GLU A 61 -6.62 2.67 -18.03
C GLU A 61 -5.53 2.54 -16.95
N PRO A 62 -4.37 1.95 -17.29
CA PRO A 62 -3.27 1.76 -16.36
C PRO A 62 -2.89 3.10 -15.71
N THR A 63 -3.05 3.19 -14.39
CA THR A 63 -2.42 4.27 -13.62
C THR A 63 -0.90 4.15 -13.79
N SER A 64 -0.20 5.26 -13.98
CA SER A 64 1.23 5.26 -14.34
C SER A 64 2.15 4.45 -13.40
N ASP A 65 1.69 4.18 -12.18
CA ASP A 65 2.55 3.72 -11.09
C ASP A 65 2.45 2.19 -10.85
N PHE A 66 1.27 1.59 -11.06
CA PHE A 66 1.08 0.13 -10.98
C PHE A 66 -0.22 -0.30 -11.67
N ASP A 67 -0.28 -1.59 -12.04
CA ASP A 67 -1.44 -2.17 -12.72
C ASP A 67 -2.23 -3.11 -11.82
N VAL A 68 -3.55 -2.90 -11.79
CA VAL A 68 -4.49 -3.83 -11.17
C VAL A 68 -4.90 -4.88 -12.21
N ASN A 69 -4.23 -6.03 -12.18
CA ASN A 69 -4.34 -7.05 -13.22
C ASN A 69 -4.44 -8.47 -12.64
N GLN A 70 -4.81 -9.43 -13.49
CA GLN A 70 -4.82 -10.83 -13.10
C GLN A 70 -3.38 -11.33 -12.91
N GLY A 71 -3.16 -12.14 -11.88
CA GLY A 71 -1.86 -12.77 -11.64
C GLY A 71 -1.98 -14.06 -10.84
N HIS A 72 -0.83 -14.60 -10.43
CA HIS A 72 -0.80 -15.85 -9.66
C HIS A 72 -1.20 -15.60 -8.20
N ILE A 73 -2.48 -15.80 -7.89
CA ILE A 73 -3.09 -15.56 -6.57
C ILE A 73 -2.95 -16.80 -5.68
N LYS A 74 -2.39 -16.62 -4.46
CA LYS A 74 -2.27 -17.69 -3.46
C LYS A 74 -3.63 -18.13 -2.87
N ASP A 75 -4.62 -17.23 -2.88
CA ASP A 75 -6.00 -17.46 -2.40
C ASP A 75 -6.91 -18.22 -3.39
N LEU A 76 -6.35 -18.86 -4.44
CA LEU A 76 -7.08 -19.70 -5.40
C LEU A 76 -8.27 -19.01 -6.11
N ARG A 77 -8.19 -17.69 -6.28
CA ARG A 77 -9.18 -16.86 -7.00
C ARG A 77 -8.59 -16.23 -8.26
N PRO A 78 -8.18 -17.04 -9.27
CA PRO A 78 -7.55 -16.53 -10.49
C PRO A 78 -8.51 -15.68 -11.35
N ASP A 79 -9.81 -15.72 -11.05
CA ASP A 79 -10.84 -14.91 -11.69
C ASP A 79 -10.75 -13.43 -11.33
N LEU A 80 -10.11 -13.09 -10.20
CA LEU A 80 -10.04 -11.72 -9.70
C LEU A 80 -8.76 -11.00 -10.17
N LYS A 81 -8.90 -9.70 -10.46
CA LYS A 81 -7.76 -8.81 -10.58
C LYS A 81 -7.15 -8.58 -9.21
N GLN A 82 -5.86 -8.27 -9.16
CA GLN A 82 -5.15 -7.99 -7.92
C GLN A 82 -4.09 -6.91 -8.10
N PHE A 83 -3.62 -6.38 -6.98
CA PHE A 83 -2.36 -5.67 -6.87
C PHE A 83 -1.59 -6.23 -5.67
N LYS A 84 -0.32 -5.88 -5.58
CA LYS A 84 0.56 -6.33 -4.50
C LYS A 84 1.02 -5.15 -3.66
N ILE A 85 1.22 -5.39 -2.37
CA ILE A 85 1.79 -4.45 -1.42
C ILE A 85 3.07 -5.08 -0.89
N GLY A 86 4.21 -4.48 -1.25
CA GLY A 86 5.49 -4.76 -0.61
C GLY A 86 5.60 -3.91 0.65
N ALA A 87 5.94 -4.52 1.78
CA ALA A 87 6.12 -3.80 3.04
C ALA A 87 7.46 -4.16 3.67
N ALA A 88 8.15 -3.14 4.19
CA ALA A 88 9.34 -3.28 5.00
C ALA A 88 9.03 -2.79 6.42
N VAL A 89 9.07 -3.70 7.39
CA VAL A 89 8.63 -3.43 8.77
C VAL A 89 9.77 -3.69 9.74
N GLN A 90 10.08 -2.69 10.58
CA GLN A 90 11.09 -2.80 11.64
C GLN A 90 10.66 -3.82 12.71
N GLU A 91 11.61 -4.33 13.49
CA GLU A 91 11.37 -5.46 14.41
C GLU A 91 10.27 -5.27 15.47
N ASN A 92 9.85 -4.04 15.77
CA ASN A 92 8.77 -3.72 16.71
C ASN A 92 7.43 -3.45 16.01
N GLY A 93 7.32 -3.71 14.71
CA GLY A 93 6.09 -3.58 13.94
C GLY A 93 5.89 -2.22 13.26
N LEU A 94 6.89 -1.33 13.27
CA LEU A 94 6.79 -0.02 12.61
C LEU A 94 7.06 -0.16 11.09
N PRO A 95 6.09 0.13 10.21
CA PRO A 95 6.34 0.14 8.78
C PRO A 95 7.24 1.31 8.39
N ILE A 96 8.31 1.02 7.64
CA ILE A 96 9.29 2.00 7.17
C ILE A 96 9.20 2.19 5.66
N ILE A 97 8.75 1.17 4.91
CA ILE A 97 8.52 1.26 3.47
C ILE A 97 7.20 0.56 3.16
N GLY A 98 6.41 1.15 2.27
CA GLY A 98 5.24 0.53 1.66
C GLY A 98 5.21 0.87 0.18
N GLN A 99 5.14 -0.15 -0.68
CA GLN A 99 5.17 0.00 -2.13
C GLN A 99 4.00 -0.75 -2.76
N LEU A 100 3.35 -0.10 -3.72
CA LEU A 100 2.36 -0.72 -4.58
C LEU A 100 3.06 -1.35 -5.78
N LEU A 101 2.65 -2.56 -6.12
CA LEU A 101 3.22 -3.37 -7.18
C LEU A 101 2.10 -3.91 -8.05
N SER A 102 2.34 -4.01 -9.35
CA SER A 102 1.39 -4.62 -10.28
C SER A 102 1.04 -6.06 -9.87
N GLY A 103 -0.21 -6.46 -10.09
CA GLY A 103 -0.72 -7.78 -9.67
C GLY A 103 0.04 -8.97 -10.24
N ASN A 104 0.65 -8.80 -11.40
CA ASN A 104 1.45 -9.78 -12.13
C ASN A 104 2.95 -9.70 -11.84
N THR A 105 3.41 -8.77 -10.99
CA THR A 105 4.82 -8.70 -10.57
C THR A 105 5.19 -9.99 -9.85
N ALA A 106 6.08 -10.79 -10.43
CA ALA A 106 6.59 -11.98 -9.76
C ALA A 106 7.56 -11.59 -8.64
N ASP A 107 7.50 -12.28 -7.49
CA ASP A 107 8.61 -12.21 -6.53
C ASP A 107 9.82 -12.88 -7.19
N VAL A 108 10.76 -12.07 -7.65
CA VAL A 108 12.06 -12.58 -8.10
C VAL A 108 12.88 -12.81 -6.85
N THR A 109 13.11 -14.09 -6.53
CA THR A 109 13.98 -14.50 -5.42
C THR A 109 15.43 -14.46 -5.86
#